data_AF-A0A818WS87-F1
#
_entry.id   AF-A0A818WS87-F1
#
_cell.length_a   1.000
_cell.length_b   1.000
_cell.length_c   1.000
_cell.angle_alpha   90.00
_cell.angle_beta   90.00
_cell.angle_gamma   90.00
#
_symmetry.space_group_name_H-M   'P 1'
#
loop_
_entity.id
_entity.type
_entity.pdbx_description
1 polymer ?
#
loop_
_entity_poly.entity_id
_entity_poly.type
_entity_poly.pdbx_seq_one_letter_code
_entity_poly.pdbx_strand_id
1 'polypeptide(L)'
;MSDGNKFDVTTYAQQRQQNRLPLEEMGNVLLDAMQGTLICLDNHNIIIDVSKTIKNYFGFEQSEIIGLSILLFIEDSERDSFAKFLSSTSE
;
A
#
# COMPACT_ATOMS: atom_id res chain seq x y z
N MET A 1 -20.62 -12.34 45.52
CA MET A 1 -21.67 -12.22 44.49
C MET A 1 -21.14 -11.27 43.44
N SER A 2 -20.91 -11.79 42.23
CA SER A 2 -20.12 -11.17 41.18
C SER A 2 -20.91 -10.18 40.32
N ASP A 3 -20.16 -9.19 39.84
CA ASP A 3 -20.13 -8.60 38.50
C ASP A 3 -21.34 -7.88 37.88
N GLY A 4 -21.02 -6.72 37.31
CA GLY A 4 -21.86 -6.01 36.37
C GLY A 4 -21.22 -4.72 35.83
N ASN A 5 -19.92 -4.72 35.53
CA ASN A 5 -19.32 -3.59 34.80
C ASN A 5 -19.81 -3.66 33.34
N LYS A 6 -20.87 -2.90 33.07
CA LYS A 6 -21.52 -2.82 31.77
C LYS A 6 -20.59 -2.06 30.82
N PHE A 7 -19.70 -2.79 30.15
CA PHE A 7 -18.92 -2.26 29.03
C PHE A 7 -19.91 -1.78 27.95
N ASP A 8 -20.08 -0.46 27.86
CA ASP A 8 -20.91 0.20 26.86
C ASP A 8 -20.25 0.04 25.48
N VAL A 9 -20.69 -0.96 24.73
CA VAL A 9 -20.17 -1.31 23.39
C VAL A 9 -20.28 -0.12 22.41
N THR A 10 -21.22 0.79 22.68
CA THR A 10 -21.51 2.00 21.90
C THR A 10 -20.33 2.98 21.88
N THR A 11 -19.63 3.14 23.01
CA THR A 11 -18.52 4.11 23.15
C THR A 11 -17.29 3.64 22.36
N TYR A 12 -17.01 2.34 22.37
CA TYR A 12 -15.90 1.74 21.62
C TYR A 12 -16.11 1.79 20.10
N ALA A 13 -17.35 1.61 19.64
CA ALA A 13 -17.69 1.69 18.22
C ALA A 13 -17.53 3.12 17.67
N GLN A 14 -17.96 4.12 18.44
CA GLN A 14 -17.85 5.54 18.06
C GLN A 14 -16.40 6.03 18.06
N GLN A 15 -15.59 5.65 19.06
CA GLN A 15 -14.15 5.96 19.06
C GLN A 15 -13.39 5.31 17.90
N ARG A 16 -13.76 4.07 17.51
CA ARG A 16 -13.20 3.42 16.30
C ARG A 16 -13.62 4.11 15.01
N GLN A 17 -14.80 4.72 14.97
CA GLN A 17 -15.29 5.44 13.79
C GLN A 17 -14.64 6.82 13.65
N GLN A 18 -14.31 7.49 14.77
CA GLN A 18 -13.71 8.82 14.78
C GLN A 18 -12.18 8.82 14.56
N ASN A 19 -11.48 7.74 14.97
CA ASN A 19 -10.04 7.55 14.69
C ASN A 19 -9.74 6.88 13.34
N ARG A 20 -10.78 6.55 12.55
CA ARG A 20 -10.61 6.28 11.12
C ARG A 20 -10.57 7.63 10.42
N LEU A 21 -9.42 8.30 10.46
CA LEU A 21 -9.01 8.99 9.23
C LEU A 21 -9.15 7.91 8.15
N PRO A 22 -10.05 8.04 7.17
CA PRO A 22 -10.28 7.01 6.18
C PRO A 22 -8.89 6.59 5.71
N LEU A 23 -8.57 5.30 5.75
CA LEU A 23 -7.28 4.80 5.31
C LEU A 23 -6.90 5.39 3.94
N GLU A 24 -7.92 5.66 3.12
CA GLU A 24 -7.90 6.42 1.88
C GLU A 24 -7.44 7.88 2.01
N GLU A 25 -7.94 8.67 2.98
CA GLU A 25 -7.52 10.06 3.19
C GLU A 25 -6.08 10.15 3.72
N MET A 26 -5.69 9.27 4.65
CA MET A 26 -4.29 9.19 5.10
C MET A 26 -3.38 8.72 3.96
N GLY A 27 -3.83 7.77 3.15
CA GLY A 27 -3.12 7.32 1.94
C GLY A 27 -2.91 8.46 0.96
N ASN A 28 -3.94 9.27 0.68
CA ASN A 28 -3.84 10.43 -0.20
C ASN A 28 -2.87 11.49 0.37
N VAL A 29 -2.92 11.77 1.68
CA VAL A 29 -2.01 12.72 2.33
C VAL A 29 -0.55 12.25 2.29
N LEU A 30 -0.30 10.96 2.49
CA LEU A 30 1.05 10.38 2.38
C LEU A 30 1.56 10.42 0.94
N LEU A 31 0.70 10.14 -0.03
CA LEU A 31 1.04 10.21 -1.46
C LEU A 31 1.32 11.65 -1.91
N ASP A 32 0.54 12.63 -1.44
CA ASP A 32 0.75 14.06 -1.74
C ASP A 32 2.03 14.61 -1.09
N ALA A 33 2.43 14.07 0.06
CA ALA A 33 3.68 14.44 0.74
C ALA A 33 4.93 13.77 0.13
N MET A 34 4.76 12.66 -0.58
CA MET A 34 5.85 11.92 -1.23
C MET A 34 6.17 12.52 -2.61
N GLN A 35 7.44 12.87 -2.85
CA GLN A 35 7.94 13.14 -4.21
C GLN A 35 8.17 11.81 -4.96
N GLY A 36 7.11 11.02 -5.17
CA GLY A 36 7.21 9.74 -5.86
C GLY A 36 5.88 9.07 -6.19
N THR A 37 5.98 7.78 -6.51
CA THR A 37 4.84 6.89 -6.72
C THR A 37 4.87 5.78 -5.68
N LEU A 38 3.69 5.28 -5.30
CA LEU A 38 3.56 4.06 -4.52
C LEU A 38 3.23 2.90 -5.46
N ILE A 39 3.90 1.77 -5.26
CA ILE A 39 3.65 0.52 -5.98
C ILE A 39 3.54 -0.58 -4.91
N CYS A 40 2.44 -1.31 -4.94
CA CYS A 40 2.20 -2.46 -4.08
C CYS A 40 2.45 -3.74 -4.88
N LEU A 41 3.20 -4.66 -4.28
CA LEU A 41 3.57 -5.94 -4.87
C LEU A 41 3.01 -7.10 -4.05
N ASP A 42 2.70 -8.21 -4.70
CA ASP A 42 2.50 -9.50 -4.01
C ASP A 42 3.84 -10.22 -3.76
N ASN A 43 3.76 -11.39 -3.13
CA ASN A 43 4.93 -12.22 -2.79
C ASN A 43 5.67 -12.79 -4.02
N HIS A 44 5.10 -12.66 -5.22
CA HIS A 44 5.72 -13.06 -6.48
C HIS A 44 6.21 -11.83 -7.28
N ASN A 45 6.31 -10.67 -6.64
CA ASN A 45 6.71 -9.40 -7.23
C ASN A 45 5.77 -8.93 -8.36
N ILE A 46 4.50 -9.34 -8.29
CA ILE A 46 3.45 -8.90 -9.21
C ILE A 46 2.82 -7.63 -8.67
N ILE A 47 2.65 -6.63 -9.53
CA ILE A 47 2.03 -5.36 -9.19
C ILE A 47 0.54 -5.59 -8.94
N ILE A 48 0.09 -5.37 -7.70
CA ILE A 48 -1.31 -5.53 -7.30
C ILE A 48 -2.05 -4.21 -7.13
N ASP A 49 -1.33 -3.12 -6.89
CA ASP A 49 -1.90 -1.76 -6.81
C ASP A 49 -0.82 -0.70 -7.07
N VAL A 50 -1.23 0.49 -7.52
CA VAL A 50 -0.35 1.65 -7.75
C VAL A 50 -1.08 2.96 -7.45
N SER A 51 -0.35 3.97 -6.99
CA SER A 51 -0.92 5.32 -6.84
C SER A 51 -1.24 5.95 -8.20
N LYS A 52 -2.19 6.89 -8.21
CA LYS A 52 -2.54 7.66 -9.43
C LYS A 52 -1.37 8.48 -9.98
N THR A 53 -0.36 8.76 -9.16
CA THR A 53 0.85 9.49 -9.56
C THR A 53 1.75 8.72 -10.53
N ILE A 54 1.53 7.41 -10.73
CA ILE A 54 2.30 6.59 -11.67
C ILE A 54 2.29 7.17 -13.09
N LYS A 55 1.16 7.73 -13.53
CA LYS A 55 1.03 8.37 -14.84
C LYS A 55 1.95 9.59 -14.97
N ASN A 56 2.08 10.37 -13.91
CA ASN A 56 2.89 11.59 -13.93
C ASN A 56 4.39 11.28 -13.90
N TYR A 57 4.80 10.23 -13.20
CA TYR A 57 6.21 9.86 -13.05
C TYR A 57 6.72 8.97 -14.20
N PHE A 58 5.91 8.02 -14.66
CA PHE A 58 6.33 6.98 -15.61
C PHE A 58 5.49 6.94 -16.89
N GLY A 59 4.38 7.67 -16.98
CA GLY A 59 3.54 7.73 -18.18
C GLY A 59 2.56 6.58 -18.35
N PHE A 60 2.52 5.61 -17.43
CA PHE A 60 1.62 4.46 -17.50
C PHE A 60 0.27 4.72 -16.85
N GLU A 61 -0.79 4.15 -17.43
CA GLU A 61 -2.07 3.98 -16.76
C GLU A 61 -2.02 2.76 -15.83
N GLN A 62 -2.79 2.80 -14.73
CA GLN A 62 -2.81 1.70 -13.76
C GLN A 62 -3.18 0.36 -14.43
N SER A 63 -4.17 0.39 -15.32
CA SER A 63 -4.66 -0.78 -16.05
C SER A 63 -3.62 -1.45 -16.95
N GLU A 64 -2.55 -0.74 -17.32
CA GLU A 64 -1.49 -1.27 -18.20
C GLU A 64 -0.45 -2.08 -17.42
N ILE A 65 -0.33 -1.86 -16.11
CA ILE A 65 0.78 -2.39 -15.31
C ILE A 65 0.33 -3.33 -14.19
N ILE A 66 -0.92 -3.24 -13.75
CA ILE A 66 -1.48 -4.17 -12.76
C ILE A 66 -1.45 -5.59 -13.33
N GLY A 67 -0.97 -6.54 -12.53
CA GLY A 67 -0.78 -7.94 -12.93
C GLY A 67 0.54 -8.23 -13.65
N LEU A 68 1.35 -7.21 -13.95
CA LEU A 68 2.70 -7.41 -14.48
C LEU A 68 3.72 -7.62 -13.36
N SER A 69 4.80 -8.33 -13.67
CA SER A 69 5.95 -8.40 -12.77
C SER A 69 6.68 -7.05 -12.79
N ILE A 70 7.01 -6.53 -11.61
CA ILE A 70 7.80 -5.29 -11.47
C ILE A 70 9.17 -5.38 -12.16
N LEU A 71 9.72 -6.60 -12.29
CA LEU A 71 11.03 -6.83 -12.92
C LEU A 71 11.05 -6.47 -14.42
N LEU A 72 9.89 -6.41 -15.08
CA LEU A 72 9.81 -5.97 -16.49
C LEU A 72 10.21 -4.51 -16.67
N PHE A 73 10.09 -3.69 -15.62
CA PHE A 73 10.42 -2.26 -15.62
C PHE A 73 11.84 -1.96 -15.14
N ILE A 74 12.60 -3.00 -14.79
CA ILE A 74 13.99 -2.90 -14.33
C ILE A 74 14.90 -3.33 -15.47
N GLU A 75 16.00 -2.57 -15.65
CA GLU A 75 17.04 -2.92 -16.63
C GLU A 75 17.55 -4.34 -16.38
N ASP A 76 17.80 -5.09 -17.46
CA ASP A 76 18.19 -6.50 -17.41
C ASP A 76 19.38 -6.75 -16.48
N SER A 77 20.37 -5.84 -16.47
CA SER A 77 21.57 -5.93 -15.63
C SER A 77 21.29 -5.79 -14.12
N GLU A 78 20.18 -5.17 -13.74
CA GLU A 78 19.85 -4.85 -12.35
C GLU A 78 18.77 -5.78 -11.76
N ARG A 79 18.11 -6.60 -12.59
CA ARG A 79 16.98 -7.45 -12.17
C ARG A 79 17.31 -8.37 -11.00
N ASP A 80 18.46 -9.04 -11.02
CA ASP A 80 18.85 -9.99 -9.98
C ASP A 80 19.10 -9.30 -8.63
N SER A 81 19.74 -8.13 -8.66
CA SER A 81 20.01 -7.32 -7.47
C SER A 81 18.71 -6.81 -6.87
N PHE A 82 17.80 -6.31 -7.72
CA PHE A 82 16.50 -5.82 -7.29
C PHE A 82 15.59 -6.94 -6.74
N ALA A 83 15.57 -8.11 -7.39
CA ALA A 83 14.81 -9.27 -6.92
C ALA A 83 15.27 -9.71 -5.52
N LYS A 84 16.59 -9.74 -5.27
CA LYS A 84 17.14 -10.05 -3.95
C LYS A 84 16.73 -9.01 -2.90
N PHE A 85 16.73 -7.73 -3.25
CA PHE A 85 16.26 -6.66 -2.37
C PHE A 85 14.81 -6.88 -1.94
N LEU A 86 13.90 -7.17 -2.88
CA LEU A 86 12.50 -7.46 -2.58
C LEU A 86 12.34 -8.68 -1.66
N SER A 87 13.09 -9.76 -1.92
CA SER A 87 13.07 -10.95 -1.06
C SER A 87 13.56 -10.67 0.36
N SER A 88 14.53 -9.75 0.54
CA SER A 88 15.07 -9.40 1.87
C SER A 88 14.15 -8.53 2.73
N THR A 89 13.13 -7.92 2.12
CA THR A 89 12.17 -7.05 2.83
C THR A 89 10.92 -7.81 3.27
N SER A 90 10.80 -9.10 2.90
CA SER A 90 9.64 -9.96 3.19
C SER A 90 9.82 -10.81 4.47
N GLU A 91 10.85 -10.54 5.28
CA GLU A 91 11.10 -11.17 6.60
C GLU A 91 10.56 -10.34 7.78
#